data_AF-C9QKF9-F1
#
_entry.id   AF-C9QKF9-F1
#
_cell.length_a   1.000
_cell.length_b   1.000
_cell.length_c   1.000
_cell.angle_alpha   90.00
_cell.angle_beta   90.00
_cell.angle_gamma   90.00
#
_symmetry.space_group_name_H-M   'P 1'
#
loop_
_entity.id
_entity.type
_entity.pdbx_description
1 polymer ?
#
loop_
_entity_poly.entity_id
_entity_poly.type
_entity_poly.pdbx_seq_one_letter_code
_entity_poly.pdbx_strand_id
1 'polypeptide(L)'
;MNKLDEDIGSFAGVYSLFGVLDEYHDKQYLDNLEYKRRSEKELSDYISSAQTSMEEMGEDYDYHNYDYGVEQELRLEEMAANAQFDFFNEAKELHALALIEMKVMFLYKEIEIRLKQIISTYYSQKTSQLSNLRALNSCFASNGVALEEINGYQFIDDLRRVNNDLKHSLKINASKKIKVFKSKTKFDSESLGVFLKLASYEIESFFNLLIRKINGEDVVELGDSSFLGEIPF
;
A
#
# COMPACT_ATOMS: atom_id res chain seq x y z
N MET A 1 -4.94 25.86 -22.26
CA MET A 1 -4.87 24.43 -21.90
C MET A 1 -3.45 24.20 -21.39
N ASN A 2 -3.30 24.05 -20.07
CA ASN A 2 -2.00 24.08 -19.39
C ASN A 2 -1.25 22.78 -19.67
N LYS A 3 0.01 22.87 -20.10
CA LYS A 3 0.93 21.72 -20.24
C LYS A 3 1.13 20.90 -18.95
N LEU A 4 0.66 21.42 -17.80
CA LEU A 4 0.69 20.69 -16.53
C LEU A 4 -0.27 19.50 -16.50
N ASP A 5 -1.40 19.56 -17.22
CA ASP A 5 -2.44 18.51 -17.13
C ASP A 5 -2.07 17.24 -17.92
N GLU A 6 -1.23 17.33 -18.96
CA GLU A 6 -0.84 16.16 -19.76
C GLU A 6 0.18 15.24 -19.06
N ASP A 7 0.98 15.77 -18.12
CA ASP A 7 2.05 14.99 -17.44
C ASP A 7 1.55 14.25 -16.18
N ILE A 8 0.42 14.67 -15.60
CA ILE A 8 -0.24 13.98 -14.48
C ILE A 8 -0.70 12.58 -14.90
N GLY A 9 -0.98 12.38 -16.20
CA GLY A 9 -1.37 11.08 -16.76
C GLY A 9 -0.34 9.97 -16.57
N SER A 10 0.96 10.29 -16.38
CA SER A 10 1.98 9.24 -16.16
C SER A 10 1.93 8.63 -14.76
N PHE A 11 1.47 9.39 -13.75
CA PHE A 11 1.41 8.93 -12.37
C PHE A 11 0.16 8.07 -12.11
N ALA A 12 -0.97 8.43 -12.73
CA ALA A 12 -2.19 7.61 -12.69
C ALA A 12 -1.97 6.18 -13.19
N GLY A 13 -1.08 5.99 -14.18
CA GLY A 13 -0.69 4.67 -14.66
C GLY A 13 0.09 3.83 -13.65
N VAL A 14 0.87 4.44 -12.76
CA VAL A 14 1.59 3.71 -11.71
C VAL A 14 0.67 3.37 -10.54
N TYR A 15 -0.25 4.27 -10.18
CA TYR A 15 -1.27 4.00 -9.17
C TYR A 15 -2.22 2.88 -9.59
N SER A 16 -2.64 2.85 -10.85
CA SER A 16 -3.46 1.74 -11.37
C SER A 16 -2.72 0.40 -11.33
N LEU A 17 -1.40 0.38 -11.58
CA LEU A 17 -0.59 -0.83 -11.40
C LEU A 17 -0.59 -1.32 -9.95
N PHE A 18 -0.53 -0.41 -8.97
CA PHE A 18 -0.67 -0.81 -7.57
C PHE A 18 -2.06 -1.39 -7.26
N GLY A 19 -3.13 -0.81 -7.82
CA GLY A 19 -4.48 -1.34 -7.69
C GLY A 19 -4.61 -2.76 -8.27
N VAL A 20 -4.05 -3.00 -9.46
CA VAL A 20 -4.01 -4.34 -10.08
C VAL A 20 -3.25 -5.34 -9.21
N LEU A 21 -2.16 -4.92 -8.55
CA LEU A 21 -1.40 -5.78 -7.65
C LEU A 21 -2.20 -6.11 -6.38
N ASP A 22 -2.87 -5.12 -5.78
CA ASP A 22 -3.74 -5.33 -4.62
C ASP A 22 -4.88 -6.31 -4.97
N GLU A 23 -5.57 -6.10 -6.10
CA GLU A 23 -6.62 -7.00 -6.60
C GLU A 23 -6.12 -8.42 -6.87
N TYR A 24 -4.93 -8.56 -7.47
CA TYR A 24 -4.31 -9.86 -7.70
C TYR A 24 -4.06 -10.61 -6.39
N HIS A 25 -3.55 -9.94 -5.36
CA HIS A 25 -3.29 -10.57 -4.06
C HIS A 25 -4.58 -10.98 -3.34
N ASP A 26 -5.62 -10.16 -3.40
CA ASP A 26 -6.92 -10.50 -2.82
C ASP A 26 -7.57 -11.67 -3.55
N LYS A 27 -7.49 -11.70 -4.88
CA LYS A 27 -7.96 -12.84 -5.66
C LYS A 27 -7.22 -14.13 -5.29
N GLN A 28 -5.89 -14.11 -5.27
CA GLN A 28 -5.09 -15.28 -4.91
C GLN A 28 -5.39 -15.78 -3.49
N TYR A 29 -5.64 -14.86 -2.55
CA TYR A 29 -6.07 -15.21 -1.20
C TYR A 29 -7.41 -15.97 -1.21
N LEU A 30 -8.40 -15.46 -1.94
CA LEU A 30 -9.72 -16.08 -2.04
C LEU A 30 -9.65 -17.44 -2.73
N ASP A 31 -8.92 -17.56 -3.83
CA ASP A 31 -8.73 -18.81 -4.57
C ASP A 31 -8.09 -19.89 -3.66
N ASN A 32 -7.05 -19.54 -2.90
CA ASN A 32 -6.39 -20.47 -1.97
C ASN A 32 -7.31 -20.84 -0.79
N LEU A 33 -8.10 -19.90 -0.27
CA LEU A 33 -9.06 -20.15 0.81
C LEU A 33 -10.19 -21.07 0.35
N GLU A 34 -10.69 -20.89 -0.87
CA GLU A 34 -11.70 -21.75 -1.47
C GLU A 34 -11.15 -23.16 -1.70
N TYR A 35 -9.93 -23.28 -2.24
CA TYR A 35 -9.27 -24.57 -2.43
C TYR A 35 -9.14 -25.35 -1.11
N LYS A 36 -8.62 -24.68 -0.07
CA LYS A 36 -8.54 -25.26 1.28
C LYS A 36 -9.89 -25.77 1.79
N ARG A 37 -10.93 -24.93 1.74
CA ARG A 37 -12.28 -25.31 2.20
C ARG A 37 -12.86 -26.48 1.42
N ARG A 38 -12.60 -26.55 0.11
CA ARG A 38 -13.07 -27.65 -0.73
C ARG A 38 -12.41 -28.96 -0.31
N SER A 39 -11.10 -28.99 -0.17
CA SER A 39 -10.36 -30.20 0.22
C SER A 39 -10.73 -30.67 1.64
N GLU A 40 -10.89 -29.74 2.61
CA GLU A 40 -11.39 -30.06 3.95
C GLU A 40 -12.78 -30.70 3.92
N LYS A 41 -13.68 -30.14 3.10
CA LYS A 41 -15.04 -30.64 2.96
C LYS A 41 -15.07 -32.03 2.30
N GLU A 42 -14.33 -32.23 1.23
CA GLU A 42 -14.28 -33.52 0.51
C GLU A 42 -13.77 -34.65 1.42
N LEU A 43 -12.72 -34.40 2.20
CA LEU A 43 -12.24 -35.35 3.19
C LEU A 43 -13.29 -35.63 4.28
N SER A 44 -13.92 -34.57 4.81
CA SER A 44 -14.96 -34.70 5.85
C SER A 44 -16.18 -35.49 5.35
N ASP A 45 -16.64 -35.21 4.12
CA ASP A 45 -17.77 -35.88 3.50
C ASP A 45 -17.45 -37.37 3.25
N TYR A 46 -16.22 -37.68 2.80
CA TYR A 46 -15.75 -39.06 2.63
C TYR A 46 -15.74 -39.83 3.95
N ILE A 47 -15.12 -39.27 5.00
CA ILE A 47 -15.06 -39.91 6.33
C ILE A 47 -16.47 -40.14 6.88
N SER A 48 -17.35 -39.14 6.77
CA SER A 48 -18.73 -39.23 7.27
C SER A 48 -19.54 -40.31 6.53
N SER A 49 -19.38 -40.40 5.20
CA SER A 49 -20.02 -41.42 4.37
C SER A 49 -19.53 -42.83 4.73
N ALA A 50 -18.22 -42.99 4.92
CA ALA A 50 -17.63 -44.26 5.34
C ALA A 50 -18.15 -44.68 6.73
N GLN A 51 -18.17 -43.77 7.70
CA GLN A 51 -18.72 -44.01 9.04
C GLN A 51 -20.19 -44.40 9.02
N THR A 52 -21.03 -43.67 8.26
CA THR A 52 -22.45 -43.98 8.11
C THR A 52 -22.65 -45.38 7.54
N SER A 53 -21.89 -45.74 6.51
CA SER A 53 -21.96 -47.07 5.88
C SER A 53 -21.55 -48.19 6.85
N MET A 54 -20.54 -47.94 7.70
CA MET A 54 -20.11 -48.88 8.74
C MET A 54 -21.19 -49.07 9.82
N GLU A 55 -21.85 -47.99 10.24
CA GLU A 55 -22.95 -48.03 11.21
C GLU A 55 -24.18 -48.77 10.66
N GLU A 56 -24.52 -48.56 9.38
CA GLU A 56 -25.67 -49.17 8.74
C GLU A 56 -25.51 -50.69 8.51
N MET A 57 -24.31 -51.16 8.17
CA MET A 57 -24.07 -52.57 7.87
C MET A 57 -23.69 -53.42 9.09
N GLY A 58 -23.21 -52.82 10.18
CA GLY A 58 -22.88 -53.53 11.42
C GLY A 58 -21.86 -54.67 11.21
N GLU A 59 -22.21 -55.90 11.59
CA GLU A 59 -21.34 -57.08 11.42
C GLU A 59 -21.17 -57.52 9.96
N ASP A 60 -22.07 -57.11 9.06
CA ASP A 60 -22.04 -57.44 7.63
C ASP A 60 -21.23 -56.44 6.80
N TYR A 61 -20.57 -55.46 7.43
CA TYR A 61 -19.75 -54.48 6.72
C TYR A 61 -18.54 -55.14 6.07
N ASP A 62 -18.57 -55.26 4.74
CA ASP A 62 -17.41 -55.66 3.98
C ASP A 62 -16.38 -54.52 3.96
N TYR A 63 -15.29 -54.71 4.71
CA TYR A 63 -14.16 -53.78 4.80
C TYR A 63 -13.54 -53.48 3.42
N HIS A 64 -13.82 -54.28 2.38
CA HIS A 64 -13.41 -54.02 1.00
C HIS A 64 -14.12 -52.84 0.32
N ASN A 65 -15.22 -52.31 0.88
CA ASN A 65 -15.86 -51.09 0.38
C ASN A 65 -15.20 -49.79 0.88
N TYR A 66 -14.37 -49.88 1.92
CA TYR A 66 -13.57 -48.76 2.40
C TYR A 66 -12.22 -48.76 1.69
N ASP A 67 -12.03 -47.81 0.77
CA ASP A 67 -10.76 -47.63 0.08
C ASP A 67 -9.81 -46.74 0.87
N TYR A 68 -8.97 -47.36 1.69
CA TYR A 68 -7.92 -46.66 2.43
C TYR A 68 -7.00 -45.83 1.54
N GLY A 69 -6.81 -46.21 0.26
CA GLY A 69 -6.05 -45.42 -0.71
C GLY A 69 -6.71 -44.07 -0.98
N VAL A 70 -8.03 -44.04 -1.14
CA VAL A 70 -8.80 -42.80 -1.34
C VAL A 70 -8.73 -41.89 -0.11
N GLU A 71 -8.85 -42.42 1.11
CA GLU A 71 -8.69 -41.58 2.31
C GLU A 71 -7.29 -40.96 2.37
N GLN A 72 -6.24 -41.75 2.08
CA GLN A 72 -4.87 -41.25 2.08
C GLN A 72 -4.65 -40.15 1.04
N GLU A 73 -5.19 -40.32 -0.17
CA GLU A 73 -5.13 -39.30 -1.22
C GLU A 73 -5.83 -38.00 -0.78
N LEU A 74 -7.04 -38.09 -0.23
CA LEU A 74 -7.79 -36.93 0.26
C LEU A 74 -7.09 -36.22 1.41
N ARG A 75 -6.47 -36.96 2.34
CA ARG A 75 -5.63 -36.38 3.41
C ARG A 75 -4.40 -35.66 2.86
N LEU A 76 -3.74 -36.25 1.86
CA LEU A 76 -2.60 -35.61 1.20
C LEU A 76 -3.01 -34.31 0.51
N GLU A 77 -4.18 -34.31 -0.14
CA GLU A 77 -4.72 -33.11 -0.78
C GLU A 77 -5.09 -32.03 0.25
N GLU A 78 -5.75 -32.38 1.34
CA GLU A 78 -6.04 -31.46 2.46
C GLU A 78 -4.75 -30.86 3.03
N MET A 79 -3.72 -31.69 3.26
CA MET A 79 -2.42 -31.22 3.75
C MET A 79 -1.75 -30.26 2.75
N ALA A 80 -1.81 -30.56 1.45
CA ALA A 80 -1.27 -29.69 0.42
C ALA A 80 -2.00 -28.35 0.35
N ALA A 81 -3.34 -28.36 0.40
CA ALA A 81 -4.16 -27.15 0.37
C ALA A 81 -3.92 -26.27 1.60
N ASN A 82 -3.79 -26.88 2.79
CA ASN A 82 -3.40 -26.18 4.01
C ASN A 82 -2.02 -25.55 3.91
N ALA A 83 -1.02 -26.31 3.48
CA ALA A 83 0.35 -25.80 3.32
C ALA A 83 0.43 -24.64 2.31
N GLN A 84 -0.31 -24.74 1.20
CA GLN A 84 -0.39 -23.68 0.19
C GLN A 84 -1.04 -22.42 0.75
N PHE A 85 -2.16 -22.55 1.46
CA PHE A 85 -2.84 -21.42 2.08
C PHE A 85 -1.96 -20.72 3.12
N ASP A 86 -1.32 -21.49 4.00
CA ASP A 86 -0.44 -20.94 5.05
C ASP A 86 0.76 -20.23 4.44
N PHE A 87 1.43 -20.84 3.45
CA PHE A 87 2.53 -20.22 2.72
C PHE A 87 2.11 -18.89 2.07
N PHE A 88 0.96 -18.87 1.39
CA PHE A 88 0.48 -17.64 0.76
C PHE A 88 0.11 -16.57 1.79
N ASN A 89 -0.50 -16.96 2.91
CA ASN A 89 -0.89 -16.03 3.96
C ASN A 89 0.32 -15.37 4.64
N GLU A 90 1.40 -16.12 4.87
CA GLU A 90 2.67 -15.55 5.34
C GLU A 90 3.30 -14.60 4.30
N ALA A 91 3.29 -15.00 3.02
CA ALA A 91 3.80 -14.17 1.94
C ALA A 91 2.98 -12.89 1.73
N LYS A 92 1.66 -12.92 2.02
CA LYS A 92 0.74 -11.80 1.84
C LYS A 92 1.18 -10.56 2.61
N GLU A 93 1.58 -10.71 3.88
CA GLU A 93 2.03 -9.58 4.70
C GLU A 93 3.34 -8.97 4.18
N LEU A 94 4.27 -9.80 3.71
CA LEU A 94 5.51 -9.33 3.09
C LEU A 94 5.23 -8.57 1.79
N HIS A 95 4.30 -9.06 0.97
CA HIS A 95 3.88 -8.38 -0.26
C HIS A 95 3.16 -7.06 0.03
N ALA A 96 2.24 -7.04 1.00
CA ALA A 96 1.53 -5.83 1.41
C ALA A 96 2.50 -4.75 1.92
N LEU A 97 3.49 -5.16 2.72
CA LEU A 97 4.55 -4.26 3.17
C LEU A 97 5.39 -3.73 1.98
N ALA A 98 5.84 -4.62 1.09
CA ALA A 98 6.61 -4.19 -0.09
C ALA A 98 5.82 -3.22 -1.00
N LEU A 99 4.52 -3.46 -1.20
CA LEU A 99 3.65 -2.60 -1.98
C LEU A 99 3.51 -1.21 -1.35
N ILE A 100 3.25 -1.14 -0.04
CA ILE A 100 3.10 0.16 0.63
C ILE A 100 4.41 0.94 0.67
N GLU A 101 5.55 0.25 0.79
CA GLU A 101 6.87 0.86 0.69
C GLU A 101 7.11 1.49 -0.68
N MET A 102 6.78 0.77 -1.75
CA MET A 102 6.87 1.29 -3.10
C MET A 102 5.97 2.51 -3.31
N LYS A 103 4.73 2.48 -2.79
CA LYS A 103 3.81 3.62 -2.82
C LYS A 103 4.41 4.85 -2.11
N VAL A 104 5.02 4.66 -0.94
CA VAL A 104 5.69 5.75 -0.18
C VAL A 104 6.88 6.33 -0.96
N MET A 105 7.75 5.48 -1.51
CA MET A 105 8.90 5.92 -2.30
C MET A 105 8.47 6.68 -3.56
N PHE A 106 7.41 6.18 -4.22
CA PHE A 106 6.83 6.77 -5.41
C PHE A 106 6.22 8.15 -5.12
N LEU A 107 5.38 8.27 -4.09
CA LEU A 107 4.76 9.55 -3.70
C LEU A 107 5.83 10.61 -3.39
N TYR A 108 6.90 10.24 -2.66
CA TYR A 108 7.98 11.19 -2.41
C TYR A 108 8.67 11.63 -3.71
N LYS A 109 8.83 10.70 -4.67
CA LYS A 109 9.43 11.02 -5.96
C LYS A 109 8.55 11.96 -6.78
N GLU A 110 7.24 11.73 -6.75
CA GLU A 110 6.25 12.58 -7.39
C GLU A 110 6.32 14.02 -6.88
N ILE A 111 6.43 14.21 -5.57
CA ILE A 111 6.59 15.55 -4.96
C ILE A 111 7.83 16.25 -5.50
N GLU A 112 8.98 15.56 -5.57
CA GLU A 112 10.21 16.14 -6.13
C GLU A 112 10.01 16.58 -7.58
N ILE A 113 9.30 15.79 -8.38
CA ILE A 113 9.02 16.09 -9.79
C ILE A 113 8.09 17.29 -9.89
N ARG A 114 6.99 17.31 -9.15
CA ARG A 114 6.00 18.41 -9.15
C ARG A 114 6.62 19.73 -8.70
N LEU A 115 7.41 19.74 -7.63
CA LEU A 115 8.14 20.94 -7.19
C LEU A 115 9.09 21.44 -8.27
N LYS A 116 9.81 20.55 -8.97
CA LYS A 116 10.66 20.93 -10.11
C LYS A 116 9.86 21.49 -11.28
N GLN A 117 8.74 20.87 -11.63
CA GLN A 117 7.87 21.38 -12.69
C GLN A 117 7.40 22.81 -12.34
N ILE A 118 6.95 23.05 -11.11
CA ILE A 118 6.56 24.39 -10.64
C ILE A 118 7.72 25.39 -10.79
N ILE A 119 8.92 25.04 -10.32
CA ILE A 119 10.10 25.92 -10.45
C ILE A 119 10.41 26.23 -11.92
N SER A 120 10.37 25.21 -12.77
CA SER A 120 10.64 25.37 -14.20
C SER A 120 9.59 26.25 -14.87
N THR A 121 8.32 26.13 -14.48
CA THR A 121 7.19 26.86 -15.08
C THR A 121 7.13 28.30 -14.60
N TYR A 122 7.24 28.56 -13.29
CA TYR A 122 7.02 29.89 -12.72
C TYR A 122 8.31 30.72 -12.60
N TYR A 123 9.47 30.09 -12.45
CA TYR A 123 10.74 30.80 -12.25
C TYR A 123 11.71 30.64 -13.42
N SER A 124 11.37 29.82 -14.44
CA SER A 124 12.23 29.54 -15.60
C SER A 124 13.65 29.08 -15.22
N GLN A 125 13.81 28.43 -14.06
CA GLN A 125 15.10 27.98 -13.57
C GLN A 125 15.40 26.52 -13.98
N LYS A 126 16.69 26.21 -14.21
CA LYS A 126 17.13 24.85 -14.50
C LYS A 126 17.05 23.98 -13.24
N THR A 127 16.28 22.90 -13.29
CA THR A 127 16.01 22.03 -12.14
C THR A 127 16.95 20.84 -12.02
N SER A 128 17.84 20.62 -12.99
CA SER A 128 18.79 19.50 -13.01
C SER A 128 19.76 19.51 -11.83
N GLN A 129 20.03 20.68 -11.25
CA GLN A 129 20.90 20.85 -10.08
C GLN A 129 20.16 20.73 -8.75
N LEU A 130 18.82 20.69 -8.76
CA LEU A 130 17.99 20.60 -7.56
C LEU A 130 17.81 19.12 -7.18
N SER A 131 18.83 18.55 -6.54
CA SER A 131 18.90 17.10 -6.31
C SER A 131 18.13 16.60 -5.07
N ASN A 132 17.67 17.50 -4.20
CA ASN A 132 17.02 17.14 -2.94
C ASN A 132 16.05 18.23 -2.46
N LEU A 133 15.20 17.90 -1.49
CA LEU A 133 14.19 18.81 -0.94
C LEU A 133 14.77 20.12 -0.40
N ARG A 134 15.97 20.11 0.19
CA ARG A 134 16.58 21.36 0.69
C ARG A 134 16.94 22.31 -0.45
N ALA A 135 17.50 21.77 -1.54
CA ALA A 135 17.78 22.57 -2.73
C ALA A 135 16.49 23.15 -3.35
N LEU A 136 15.41 22.37 -3.35
CA LEU A 136 14.08 22.85 -3.76
C LEU A 136 13.58 23.98 -2.84
N ASN A 137 13.60 23.78 -1.51
CA ASN A 137 13.24 24.82 -0.54
C ASN A 137 14.02 26.12 -0.76
N SER A 138 15.35 26.04 -0.90
CA SER A 138 16.19 27.22 -1.12
C SER A 138 15.86 27.95 -2.43
N CYS A 139 15.49 27.20 -3.46
CA CYS A 139 15.04 27.76 -4.74
C CYS A 139 13.70 28.51 -4.60
N PHE A 140 12.72 27.97 -3.88
CA PHE A 140 11.47 28.69 -3.62
C PHE A 140 11.70 29.92 -2.75
N ALA A 141 12.53 29.80 -1.71
CA ALA A 141 12.85 30.90 -0.81
C ALA A 141 13.51 32.08 -1.53
N SER A 142 14.43 31.82 -2.47
CA SER A 142 15.04 32.88 -3.29
C SER A 142 14.06 33.58 -4.23
N ASN A 143 12.89 32.98 -4.47
CA ASN A 143 11.78 33.56 -5.21
C ASN A 143 10.64 34.05 -4.28
N GLY A 144 10.92 34.26 -2.99
CA GLY A 144 9.98 34.86 -2.03
C GLY A 144 8.93 33.90 -1.47
N VAL A 145 9.06 32.59 -1.69
CA VAL A 145 8.13 31.58 -1.17
C VAL A 145 8.84 30.67 -0.18
N ALA A 146 8.53 30.81 1.10
CA ALA A 146 8.97 29.85 2.11
C ALA A 146 8.03 28.65 2.14
N LEU A 147 8.48 27.50 1.59
CA LEU A 147 7.67 26.27 1.56
C LEU A 147 7.31 25.77 2.97
N GLU A 148 8.21 25.97 3.92
CA GLU A 148 8.07 25.53 5.32
C GLU A 148 6.91 26.21 6.06
N GLU A 149 6.46 27.35 5.55
CA GLU A 149 5.32 28.11 6.10
C GLU A 149 3.98 27.72 5.47
N ILE A 150 3.98 26.85 4.46
CA ILE A 150 2.75 26.44 3.79
C ILE A 150 2.18 25.23 4.52
N ASN A 151 0.89 25.29 4.83
CA ASN A 151 0.21 24.17 5.49
C ASN A 151 0.36 22.88 4.67
N GLY A 152 0.54 21.76 5.36
CA GLY A 152 0.85 20.45 4.76
C GLY A 152 2.35 20.20 4.51
N TYR A 153 3.23 21.21 4.57
CA TYR A 153 4.68 21.01 4.34
C TYR A 153 5.29 20.00 5.32
N GLN A 154 4.83 19.96 6.57
CA GLN A 154 5.32 19.01 7.57
C GLN A 154 5.16 17.55 7.10
N PHE A 155 4.09 17.23 6.35
CA PHE A 155 3.89 15.88 5.80
C PHE A 155 4.90 15.54 4.70
N ILE A 156 5.37 16.54 3.94
CA ILE A 156 6.46 16.35 2.96
C ILE A 156 7.77 16.04 3.67
N ASP A 157 8.12 16.78 4.72
CA ASP A 157 9.34 16.49 5.50
C ASP A 157 9.24 15.15 6.24
N ASP A 158 8.06 14.79 6.75
CA ASP A 158 7.82 13.49 7.37
C ASP A 158 7.94 12.36 6.33
N LEU A 159 7.37 12.51 5.13
CA LEU A 159 7.51 11.55 4.04
C LEU A 159 8.97 11.39 3.62
N ARG A 160 9.75 12.49 3.59
CA ARG A 160 11.20 12.44 3.36
C ARG A 160 11.91 11.56 4.40
N ARG A 161 11.54 11.68 5.68
CA ARG A 161 12.13 10.88 6.77
C ARG A 161 11.77 9.40 6.63
N VAL A 162 10.51 9.10 6.33
CA VAL A 162 10.04 7.72 6.11
C VAL A 162 10.74 7.11 4.90
N ASN A 163 10.77 7.80 3.77
CA ASN A 163 11.48 7.35 2.57
C ASN A 163 12.96 7.06 2.84
N ASN A 164 13.63 7.93 3.60
CA ASN A 164 15.03 7.72 3.97
C ASN A 164 15.23 6.52 4.89
N ASP A 165 14.37 6.33 5.89
CA ASP A 165 14.43 5.15 6.76
C ASP A 165 14.25 3.89 5.89
N LEU A 166 13.19 3.81 5.07
CA LEU A 166 12.86 2.67 4.19
C LEU A 166 13.99 2.31 3.21
N LYS A 167 14.65 3.29 2.59
CA LYS A 167 15.78 3.06 1.66
C LYS A 167 16.96 2.35 2.31
N HIS A 168 17.14 2.51 3.62
CA HIS A 168 18.29 1.96 4.33
C HIS A 168 17.93 0.74 5.18
N SER A 169 16.71 0.68 5.71
CA SER A 169 16.22 -0.44 6.51
C SER A 169 14.73 -0.36 6.80
N LEU A 170 14.13 -1.47 7.22
CA LEU A 170 12.78 -1.45 7.82
C LEU A 170 12.73 -0.87 9.24
N LYS A 171 13.84 -0.34 9.77
CA LYS A 171 13.90 0.19 11.13
C LYS A 171 13.48 1.65 11.16
N ILE A 172 12.64 1.99 12.14
CA ILE A 172 12.15 3.35 12.34
C ILE A 172 13.19 4.12 13.15
N ASN A 173 13.82 5.11 12.50
CA ASN A 173 14.82 5.97 13.12
C ASN A 173 14.35 7.43 13.11
N ALA A 174 14.53 8.14 12.00
CA ALA A 174 14.13 9.54 11.87
C ALA A 174 12.60 9.71 11.98
N SER A 175 11.86 8.67 11.58
CA SER A 175 10.40 8.66 11.54
C SER A 175 9.74 8.51 12.92
N LYS A 176 10.50 8.29 14.01
CA LYS A 176 9.95 8.21 15.38
C LYS A 176 9.25 9.48 15.87
N LYS A 177 9.49 10.61 15.21
CA LYS A 177 8.83 11.88 15.49
C LYS A 177 7.38 11.93 14.99
N ILE A 178 7.02 11.03 14.08
CA ILE A 178 5.68 10.95 13.48
C ILE A 178 4.78 10.13 14.41
N LYS A 179 3.58 10.63 14.69
CA LYS A 179 2.65 10.06 15.69
C LYS A 179 2.39 8.57 15.47
N VAL A 180 2.15 8.15 14.23
CA VAL A 180 1.83 6.76 13.84
C VAL A 180 3.00 5.78 14.07
N PHE A 181 4.24 6.29 14.14
CA PHE A 181 5.45 5.46 14.28
C PHE A 181 6.12 5.57 15.65
N LYS A 182 5.62 6.44 16.55
CA LYS A 182 6.30 6.81 17.80
C LYS A 182 6.62 5.63 18.72
N SER A 183 5.75 4.63 18.77
CA SER A 183 5.91 3.42 19.59
C SER A 183 6.49 2.22 18.85
N LYS A 184 6.75 2.34 17.54
CA LYS A 184 7.19 1.24 16.68
C LYS A 184 8.71 1.24 16.49
N THR A 185 9.28 0.04 16.36
CA THR A 185 10.71 -0.16 16.09
C THR A 185 11.00 -0.52 14.63
N LYS A 186 10.00 -1.07 13.95
CA LYS A 186 10.01 -1.42 12.53
C LYS A 186 8.72 -0.97 11.88
N PHE A 187 8.77 -0.74 10.58
CA PHE A 187 7.58 -0.51 9.77
C PHE A 187 6.77 -1.80 9.58
N ASP A 188 5.46 -1.64 9.49
CA ASP A 188 4.51 -2.66 9.07
C ASP A 188 3.52 -2.06 8.06
N SER A 189 2.87 -2.94 7.29
CA SER A 189 1.93 -2.60 6.22
C SER A 189 0.84 -1.64 6.72
N GLU A 190 0.27 -1.93 7.89
CA GLU A 190 -0.79 -1.13 8.52
C GLU A 190 -0.35 0.30 8.85
N SER A 191 0.75 0.47 9.60
CA SER A 191 1.19 1.81 10.01
C SER A 191 1.68 2.67 8.85
N LEU A 192 2.34 2.06 7.86
CA LEU A 192 2.69 2.75 6.62
C LEU A 192 1.44 3.12 5.82
N GLY A 193 0.43 2.25 5.78
CA GLY A 193 -0.83 2.53 5.08
C GLY A 193 -1.58 3.70 5.67
N VAL A 194 -1.69 3.75 7.01
CA VAL A 194 -2.30 4.89 7.72
C VAL A 194 -1.53 6.18 7.45
N PHE A 195 -0.19 6.13 7.51
CA PHE A 195 0.65 7.29 7.22
C PHE A 195 0.47 7.78 5.78
N LEU A 196 0.52 6.86 4.81
CA LEU A 196 0.42 7.18 3.39
C LEU A 196 -0.91 7.87 3.09
N LYS A 197 -2.03 7.34 3.60
CA LYS A 197 -3.36 7.93 3.40
C LYS A 197 -3.42 9.38 3.90
N LEU A 198 -2.88 9.64 5.09
CA LEU A 198 -2.84 10.99 5.67
C LEU A 198 -1.93 11.92 4.87
N ALA A 199 -0.71 11.48 4.57
CA ALA A 199 0.27 12.28 3.84
C ALA A 199 -0.25 12.67 2.46
N SER A 200 -0.82 11.71 1.73
CA SER A 200 -1.42 11.89 0.42
C SER A 200 -2.45 13.04 0.37
N TYR A 201 -3.38 13.10 1.33
CA TYR A 201 -4.38 14.17 1.41
C TYR A 201 -3.73 15.55 1.63
N GLU A 202 -2.82 15.60 2.60
CA GLU A 202 -2.17 16.84 3.05
C GLU A 202 -1.20 17.40 2.00
N ILE A 203 -0.57 16.52 1.22
CA ILE A 203 0.32 16.89 0.12
C ILE A 203 -0.45 17.55 -1.02
N GLU A 204 -1.63 17.05 -1.37
CA GLU A 204 -2.46 17.72 -2.39
C GLU A 204 -2.94 19.09 -1.93
N SER A 205 -3.37 19.18 -0.67
CA SER A 205 -3.71 20.46 -0.04
C SER A 205 -2.53 21.44 -0.11
N PHE A 206 -1.32 20.98 0.26
CA PHE A 206 -0.09 21.77 0.17
C PHE A 206 0.15 22.30 -1.25
N PHE A 207 0.04 21.47 -2.29
CA PHE A 207 0.29 21.92 -3.66
C PHE A 207 -0.72 22.97 -4.12
N ASN A 208 -2.00 22.82 -3.75
CA ASN A 208 -3.02 23.82 -4.03
C ASN A 208 -2.67 25.16 -3.36
N LEU A 209 -2.30 25.14 -2.08
CA LEU A 209 -1.89 26.34 -1.36
C LEU A 209 -0.60 26.96 -1.92
N LEU A 210 0.36 26.13 -2.35
CA LEU A 210 1.59 26.58 -2.99
C LEU A 210 1.30 27.34 -4.28
N ILE A 211 0.47 26.80 -5.17
CA ILE A 211 0.12 27.47 -6.44
C ILE A 211 -0.59 28.80 -6.16
N ARG A 212 -1.53 28.84 -5.21
CA ARG A 212 -2.21 30.08 -4.81
C ARG A 212 -1.22 31.12 -4.27
N LYS A 213 -0.30 30.71 -3.41
CA LYS A 213 0.76 31.58 -2.86
C LYS A 213 1.67 32.13 -3.96
N ILE A 214 2.01 31.33 -4.96
CA ILE A 214 2.81 31.76 -6.12
C ILE A 214 2.04 32.77 -6.99
N ASN A 215 0.73 32.57 -7.17
CA ASN A 215 -0.13 33.48 -7.93
C ASN A 215 -0.48 34.78 -7.19
N GLY A 216 -0.04 34.94 -5.92
CA GLY A 216 -0.34 36.10 -5.10
C GLY A 216 -1.78 36.15 -4.59
N GLU A 217 -2.48 35.00 -4.55
CA GLU A 217 -3.80 34.90 -3.95
C GLU A 217 -3.70 34.85 -2.42
N ASP A 218 -4.62 35.53 -1.73
CA ASP A 218 -4.73 35.42 -0.27
C ASP A 218 -4.99 33.97 0.13
N VAL A 219 -4.05 33.40 0.88
CA VAL A 219 -4.13 32.05 1.43
C VAL A 219 -5.08 32.07 2.62
N VAL A 220 -6.38 31.95 2.35
CA VAL A 220 -7.36 31.65 3.39
C VAL A 220 -7.22 30.16 3.72
N GLU A 221 -6.78 29.86 4.94
CA GLU A 221 -6.76 28.49 5.45
C GLU A 221 -8.17 27.91 5.37
N LEU A 222 -8.35 26.86 4.56
CA LEU A 222 -9.59 26.09 4.56
C LEU A 222 -9.64 25.36 5.90
N GLY A 223 -10.39 25.91 6.86
CA GLY A 223 -10.62 25.27 8.15
C GLY A 223 -11.26 23.90 7.96
N ASP A 224 -10.72 22.89 8.66
CA ASP A 224 -11.14 21.47 8.76
C ASP A 224 -12.45 21.16 8.04
N SER A 225 -12.41 21.10 6.70
CA SER A 225 -13.50 20.53 5.94
C SER A 225 -13.25 19.03 5.94
N SER A 226 -14.05 18.30 6.70
CA SER A 226 -14.20 16.85 6.64
C SER A 226 -14.67 16.43 5.25
N PHE A 227 -13.78 16.52 4.26
CA PHE A 227 -13.98 16.03 2.91
C PHE A 227 -13.31 14.66 2.85
N LEU A 228 -13.98 13.66 3.45
CA LEU A 228 -13.78 12.25 3.12
C LEU A 228 -14.42 11.97 1.75
N GLY A 229 -14.04 12.74 0.73
CA GLY A 229 -14.19 12.30 -0.65
C GLY A 229 -13.13 11.24 -0.91
N GLU A 230 -13.44 10.26 -1.76
CA GLU A 230 -12.43 9.39 -2.34
C GLU A 230 -11.36 10.28 -2.97
N ILE A 231 -10.20 10.32 -2.32
CA ILE A 231 -9.03 10.95 -2.91
C ILE A 231 -8.72 10.09 -4.13
N PRO A 232 -8.58 10.65 -5.34
CA PRO A 232 -8.27 9.87 -6.52
C PRO A 232 -6.85 9.32 -6.35
N PHE A 233 -6.76 8.12 -5.79
CA PHE A 233 -5.61 7.22 -5.84
C PHE A 233 -6.10 5.90 -6.40
#